data_AF-A0A9D6U516-F1
#
_entry.id   AF-A0A9D6U516-F1
#
_cell.length_a   1.000
_cell.length_b   1.000
_cell.length_c   1.000
_cell.angle_alpha   90.00
_cell.angle_beta   90.00
_cell.angle_gamma   90.00
#
_symmetry.space_group_name_H-M   'P 1'
#
loop_
_entity.id
_entity.type
_entity.pdbx_description
1 polymer ?
#
loop_
_entity_poly.entity_id
_entity_poly.type
_entity_poly.pdbx_seq_one_letter_code
_entity_poly.pdbx_strand_id
1 'polypeptide(L)'
;MKRSVILFVLCLLLLTTCRKDVYNPDVCFNENILPIFISNCTMSGCHNSIDKEEGYDLTNYDGIMQGISPKHPLTSTLYNAIRGKNPYMPPNSNPKLSSKDVAYVKIWIEMGAQNTSNCNECDTSSFSFNNRIQPVFQSWCVGCHNSSNAGGSVILTDYANATSTKALDKMLGSIKHLQGYYAMPKSGSQLPPCEINAIEKWLNQGHPNN
;
A
#
# COMPACT_ATOMS: atom_id res chain seq x y z
N MET A 1 38.78 -7.33 -46.77
CA MET A 1 38.49 -8.11 -45.54
C MET A 1 38.69 -7.32 -44.24
N LYS A 2 39.68 -6.42 -44.11
CA LYS A 2 39.92 -5.68 -42.84
C LYS A 2 38.94 -4.54 -42.53
N ARG A 3 38.28 -3.94 -43.54
CA ARG A 3 37.31 -2.83 -43.34
C ARG A 3 35.91 -3.28 -42.87
N SER A 4 35.49 -4.50 -43.24
CA SER A 4 34.18 -5.05 -42.83
C SER A 4 34.14 -5.55 -41.39
N VAL A 5 35.30 -5.90 -40.80
CA VAL A 5 35.39 -6.32 -39.39
C VAL A 5 35.25 -5.12 -38.44
N ILE A 6 35.76 -3.95 -38.84
CA ILE A 6 35.68 -2.73 -38.02
C ILE A 6 34.24 -2.20 -37.91
N LEU A 7 33.43 -2.35 -38.97
CA LEU A 7 32.01 -1.94 -38.96
C LEU A 7 31.14 -2.86 -38.09
N PHE A 8 31.53 -4.13 -37.92
CA PHE A 8 30.79 -5.10 -37.10
C PHE A 8 31.09 -4.92 -35.59
N VAL A 9 32.33 -4.54 -35.24
CA VAL A 9 32.74 -4.28 -33.85
C VAL A 9 32.15 -2.96 -33.33
N LEU A 10 31.93 -1.96 -34.19
CA LEU A 10 31.30 -0.70 -33.80
C LEU A 10 29.79 -0.84 -33.47
N CYS A 11 29.12 -1.86 -34.02
CA CYS A 11 27.70 -2.13 -33.76
C CYS A 11 27.47 -2.84 -32.41
N LEU A 12 28.44 -3.65 -31.95
CA LEU A 12 28.40 -4.33 -30.64
C LEU A 12 28.66 -3.40 -29.45
N LEU A 13 29.34 -2.26 -29.66
CA LEU A 13 29.61 -1.27 -28.62
C LEU A 13 28.44 -0.29 -28.37
N LEU A 14 27.42 -0.29 -29.22
CA LEU A 14 26.22 0.55 -29.06
C LEU A 14 25.06 -0.17 -28.34
N LEU A 15 25.17 -1.49 -28.09
CA LEU A 15 24.15 -2.27 -27.38
C LEU A 15 24.41 -2.37 -25.86
N THR A 16 25.58 -1.94 -25.37
CA THR A 16 25.95 -2.04 -23.95
C THR A 16 25.48 -0.87 -23.09
N THR A 17 24.84 0.15 -23.66
CA THR A 17 24.37 1.33 -22.90
C THR A 17 22.86 1.37 -22.67
N CYS A 18 22.10 0.34 -23.07
CA CYS A 18 20.71 0.22 -22.64
C CYS A 18 20.66 -0.32 -21.20
N ARG A 19 21.19 0.45 -20.24
CA ARG A 19 20.86 0.23 -18.83
C ARG A 19 19.43 0.72 -18.69
N LYS A 20 18.49 -0.21 -18.53
CA LYS A 20 17.15 0.12 -18.07
C LYS A 20 17.36 0.79 -16.72
N ASP A 21 17.21 2.11 -16.65
CA ASP A 21 17.11 2.81 -15.38
C ASP A 21 15.89 2.21 -14.69
N VAL A 22 16.15 1.24 -13.80
CA VAL A 22 15.12 0.70 -12.94
C VAL A 22 14.82 1.84 -12.00
N TYR A 23 13.77 2.60 -12.30
CA TYR A 23 13.12 3.44 -11.32
C TYR A 23 12.82 2.54 -10.13
N ASN A 24 13.64 2.68 -9.09
CA ASN A 24 13.50 1.96 -7.84
C ASN A 24 12.91 2.96 -6.85
N PRO A 25 11.57 3.07 -6.77
CA PRO A 25 10.98 3.81 -5.68
C PRO A 25 11.49 3.19 -4.38
N ASP A 26 11.77 4.01 -3.38
CA ASP A 26 12.08 3.49 -2.05
C ASP A 26 10.80 2.85 -1.49
N VAL A 27 10.65 1.53 -1.72
CA VAL A 27 9.44 0.81 -1.34
C VAL A 27 9.54 0.37 0.11
N CYS A 28 8.73 0.99 0.95
CA CYS A 28 8.58 0.60 2.34
C CYS A 28 7.41 -0.35 2.53
N PHE A 29 7.64 -1.46 3.24
CA PHE A 29 6.58 -2.46 3.45
C PHE A 29 5.41 -1.86 4.21
N ASN A 30 5.66 -1.27 5.38
CA ASN A 30 4.59 -0.73 6.22
C ASN A 30 3.84 0.41 5.52
N GLU A 31 4.49 1.29 4.78
CA GLU A 31 3.86 2.50 4.24
C GLU A 31 3.30 2.31 2.83
N ASN A 32 3.84 1.36 2.05
CA ASN A 32 3.44 1.19 0.65
C ASN A 32 2.82 -0.18 0.35
N ILE A 33 3.17 -1.25 1.06
CA ILE A 33 2.76 -2.62 0.70
C ILE A 33 1.63 -3.13 1.59
N LEU A 34 1.82 -3.08 2.90
CA LEU A 34 0.81 -3.50 3.87
C LEU A 34 -0.56 -2.81 3.65
N PRO A 35 -0.63 -1.47 3.42
CA PRO A 35 -1.91 -0.82 3.13
C PRO A 35 -2.62 -1.36 1.87
N ILE A 36 -1.88 -1.82 0.86
CA ILE A 36 -2.47 -2.42 -0.35
C ILE A 36 -3.22 -3.70 0.02
N PHE A 37 -2.59 -4.60 0.79
CA PHE A 37 -3.22 -5.86 1.21
C PHE A 37 -4.42 -5.61 2.13
N ILE A 38 -4.28 -4.74 3.12
CA ILE A 38 -5.37 -4.43 4.05
C ILE A 38 -6.56 -3.79 3.33
N SER A 39 -6.32 -2.81 2.47
CA SER A 39 -7.40 -2.08 1.81
C SER A 39 -8.14 -2.89 0.75
N ASN A 40 -7.50 -3.92 0.17
CA ASN A 40 -8.06 -4.63 -0.99
C ASN A 40 -8.35 -6.13 -0.74
N CYS A 41 -7.82 -6.73 0.34
CA CYS A 41 -7.85 -8.18 0.52
C CYS A 41 -8.38 -8.65 1.89
N THR A 42 -8.45 -7.78 2.89
CA THR A 42 -8.77 -8.18 4.28
C THR A 42 -10.20 -7.83 4.70
N MET A 43 -11.11 -7.64 3.75
CA MET A 43 -12.54 -7.43 4.05
C MET A 43 -13.14 -8.67 4.74
N SER A 44 -14.31 -8.52 5.35
CA SER A 44 -15.03 -9.65 5.96
C SER A 44 -15.34 -10.71 4.90
N GLY A 45 -15.09 -11.97 5.21
CA GLY A 45 -15.18 -13.10 4.27
C GLY A 45 -13.98 -13.22 3.32
N CYS A 46 -12.84 -12.59 3.61
CA CYS A 46 -11.64 -12.65 2.78
C CYS A 46 -10.40 -13.03 3.63
N HIS A 47 -9.22 -12.51 3.29
CA HIS A 47 -7.94 -12.96 3.83
C HIS A 47 -7.51 -12.14 5.06
N ASN A 48 -8.33 -12.11 6.10
CA ASN A 48 -8.06 -11.37 7.34
C ASN A 48 -7.75 -12.29 8.53
N SER A 49 -7.43 -11.72 9.69
CA SER A 49 -7.04 -12.44 10.90
C SER A 49 -8.13 -13.36 11.50
N ILE A 50 -9.38 -13.20 11.07
CA ILE A 50 -10.55 -13.98 11.52
C ILE A 50 -10.93 -15.01 10.46
N ASP A 51 -11.28 -14.56 9.25
CA ASP A 51 -11.88 -15.41 8.21
C ASP A 51 -10.83 -16.30 7.53
N LYS A 52 -9.60 -15.79 7.35
CA LYS A 52 -8.46 -16.49 6.74
C LYS A 52 -8.84 -17.31 5.51
N GLU A 53 -9.54 -16.70 4.55
CA GLU A 53 -9.93 -17.39 3.31
C GLU A 53 -8.70 -18.03 2.63
N GLU A 54 -8.82 -19.28 2.22
CA GLU A 54 -7.72 -20.13 1.72
C GLU A 54 -6.49 -20.22 2.65
N GLY A 55 -6.67 -19.95 3.95
CA GLY A 55 -5.63 -20.02 4.98
C GLY A 55 -4.75 -18.78 5.13
N TYR A 56 -4.98 -17.71 4.35
CA TYR A 56 -4.14 -16.51 4.39
C TYR A 56 -4.66 -15.45 5.37
N ASP A 57 -3.75 -14.95 6.22
CA ASP A 57 -3.95 -13.72 6.98
C ASP A 57 -3.08 -12.61 6.37
N LEU A 58 -3.67 -11.77 5.52
CA LEU A 58 -2.95 -10.70 4.81
C LEU A 58 -2.91 -9.39 5.60
N THR A 59 -3.16 -9.44 6.91
CA THR A 59 -3.14 -8.27 7.81
C THR A 59 -1.76 -7.95 8.36
N ASN A 60 -0.77 -8.80 8.08
CA ASN A 60 0.58 -8.67 8.63
C ASN A 60 1.63 -9.25 7.68
N TYR A 61 2.90 -8.91 7.94
CA TYR A 61 4.04 -9.34 7.14
C TYR A 61 4.13 -10.86 7.03
N ASP A 62 4.05 -11.58 8.14
CA ASP A 62 4.29 -13.02 8.17
C ASP A 62 3.26 -13.78 7.33
N GLY A 63 1.98 -13.40 7.42
CA GLY A 63 0.92 -14.01 6.62
C GLY A 63 0.98 -13.65 5.14
N ILE A 64 1.37 -12.42 4.79
CA ILE A 64 1.65 -12.06 3.38
C ILE A 64 2.82 -12.91 2.85
N MET A 65 3.89 -13.07 3.64
CA MET A 65 5.08 -13.80 3.21
C MET A 65 4.85 -15.28 2.94
N GLN A 66 3.79 -15.89 3.50
CA GLN A 66 3.43 -17.29 3.19
C GLN A 66 3.18 -17.51 1.69
N GLY A 67 2.74 -16.48 0.95
CA GLY A 67 2.47 -16.56 -0.48
C GLY A 67 3.44 -15.76 -1.35
N ILE A 68 4.56 -15.29 -0.78
CA ILE A 68 5.59 -14.52 -1.47
C ILE A 68 6.92 -15.28 -1.50
N SER A 69 7.51 -15.40 -2.68
CA SER A 69 8.89 -15.82 -2.88
C SER A 69 9.77 -14.58 -3.11
N PRO A 70 10.61 -14.17 -2.13
CA PRO A 70 11.53 -13.04 -2.29
C PRO A 70 12.32 -13.11 -3.58
N LYS A 71 12.49 -11.98 -4.27
CA LYS A 71 13.17 -11.83 -5.57
C LYS A 71 12.48 -12.53 -6.75
N HIS A 72 11.38 -13.24 -6.54
CA HIS A 72 10.73 -14.06 -7.55
C HIS A 72 9.23 -13.75 -7.66
N PRO A 73 8.83 -12.54 -8.11
CA PRO A 73 7.42 -12.16 -8.18
C PRO A 73 6.56 -13.11 -9.02
N LEU A 74 7.10 -13.63 -10.12
CA LEU A 74 6.36 -14.52 -11.02
C LEU A 74 6.17 -15.94 -10.46
N THR A 75 6.85 -16.31 -9.37
CA THR A 75 6.61 -17.59 -8.67
C THR A 75 5.87 -17.40 -7.35
N SER A 76 5.71 -16.16 -6.88
CA SER A 76 4.90 -15.83 -5.72
C SER A 76 3.42 -16.12 -5.99
N THR A 77 2.80 -16.96 -5.16
CA THR A 77 1.39 -17.34 -5.26
C THR A 77 0.47 -16.12 -5.20
N LEU A 78 0.68 -15.23 -4.23
CA LEU A 78 -0.17 -14.03 -4.08
C LEU A 78 -0.04 -13.06 -5.25
N TYR A 79 1.18 -12.86 -5.76
CA TYR A 79 1.37 -11.98 -6.93
C TYR A 79 0.70 -12.56 -8.18
N ASN A 80 0.76 -13.88 -8.38
CA ASN A 80 0.07 -14.54 -9.49
C ASN A 80 -1.46 -14.49 -9.34
N ALA A 81 -1.99 -14.56 -8.11
CA ALA A 81 -3.41 -14.39 -7.87
C ALA A 81 -3.89 -12.99 -8.31
N ILE A 82 -3.06 -11.95 -8.09
CA ILE A 82 -3.34 -10.56 -8.44
C ILE A 82 -3.12 -10.25 -9.94
N ARG A 83 -2.00 -10.72 -10.52
CA ARG A 83 -1.55 -10.30 -11.86
C ARG A 83 -0.91 -11.42 -12.70
N GLY A 84 -1.07 -12.67 -12.32
CA GLY A 84 -0.54 -13.81 -13.08
C GLY A 84 -1.23 -13.99 -14.44
N LYS A 85 -0.97 -15.12 -15.10
CA LYS A 85 -1.58 -15.45 -16.40
C LYS A 85 -3.11 -15.49 -16.33
N ASN A 86 -3.65 -16.04 -15.23
CA ASN A 86 -5.08 -16.15 -14.95
C ASN A 86 -5.33 -15.57 -13.55
N PRO A 87 -5.33 -14.23 -13.38
CA PRO A 87 -5.53 -13.62 -12.08
C PRO A 87 -6.99 -13.83 -11.62
N TYR A 88 -7.16 -14.16 -10.35
CA TYR A 88 -8.46 -14.46 -9.73
C TYR A 88 -8.72 -13.66 -8.46
N MET A 89 -7.76 -12.84 -8.02
CA MET A 89 -7.89 -11.95 -6.88
C MET A 89 -7.69 -10.47 -7.28
N PRO A 90 -8.51 -9.55 -6.74
CA PRO A 90 -9.75 -9.82 -6.00
C PRO A 90 -10.78 -10.57 -6.88
N PRO A 91 -11.77 -11.27 -6.30
CA PRO A 91 -12.81 -11.94 -7.08
C PRO A 91 -13.48 -10.98 -8.05
N ASN A 92 -14.00 -11.45 -9.19
CA ASN A 92 -14.52 -10.60 -10.26
C ASN A 92 -15.65 -9.63 -9.84
N SER A 93 -16.32 -9.88 -8.71
CA SER A 93 -17.31 -8.98 -8.12
C SER A 93 -16.69 -7.75 -7.42
N ASN A 94 -15.38 -7.76 -7.19
CA ASN A 94 -14.64 -6.69 -6.53
C ASN A 94 -13.76 -5.92 -7.52
N PRO A 95 -13.50 -4.62 -7.27
CA PRO A 95 -12.56 -3.85 -8.06
C PRO A 95 -11.17 -4.49 -8.08
N LYS A 96 -10.52 -4.45 -9.25
CA LYS A 96 -9.12 -4.87 -9.37
C LYS A 96 -8.19 -3.83 -8.76
N LEU A 97 -7.03 -4.28 -8.26
CA LEU A 97 -5.97 -3.39 -7.82
C LEU A 97 -5.53 -2.46 -8.96
N SER A 98 -5.13 -1.25 -8.59
CA SER A 98 -4.58 -0.30 -9.56
C SER A 98 -3.26 -0.82 -10.14
N SER A 99 -2.93 -0.41 -11.37
CA SER A 99 -1.64 -0.74 -11.98
C SER A 99 -0.45 -0.25 -11.14
N LYS A 100 -0.63 0.84 -10.38
CA LYS A 100 0.36 1.38 -9.44
C LYS A 100 0.58 0.40 -8.29
N ASP A 101 -0.48 -0.02 -7.60
CA ASP A 101 -0.37 -0.93 -6.45
C ASP A 101 0.25 -2.27 -6.85
N VAL A 102 -0.17 -2.82 -7.99
CA VAL A 102 0.44 -4.03 -8.56
C VAL A 102 1.94 -3.85 -8.83
N ALA A 103 2.34 -2.68 -9.33
CA ALA A 103 3.75 -2.37 -9.56
C ALA A 103 4.54 -2.26 -8.24
N TYR A 104 3.98 -1.63 -7.20
CA TYR A 104 4.61 -1.56 -5.87
C TYR A 104 4.82 -2.95 -5.28
N VAL A 105 3.79 -3.81 -5.31
CA VAL A 105 3.93 -5.20 -4.84
C VAL A 105 4.99 -5.94 -5.64
N LYS A 106 5.02 -5.79 -6.98
CA LYS A 106 6.05 -6.41 -7.81
C LYS A 106 7.46 -5.97 -7.43
N ILE A 107 7.69 -4.65 -7.33
CA ILE A 107 9.00 -4.06 -7.03
C ILE A 107 9.47 -4.50 -5.64
N TRP A 108 8.61 -4.45 -4.63
CA TRP A 108 8.93 -4.91 -3.29
C TRP A 108 9.39 -6.38 -3.28
N ILE A 109 8.69 -7.26 -4.00
CA ILE A 109 9.11 -8.66 -4.13
C ILE A 109 10.48 -8.75 -4.82
N GLU A 110 10.69 -8.02 -5.92
CA GLU A 110 11.97 -7.98 -6.65
C GLU A 110 13.14 -7.50 -5.78
N MET A 111 12.89 -6.57 -4.85
CA MET A 111 13.85 -6.07 -3.86
C MET A 111 14.13 -7.06 -2.71
N GLY A 112 13.46 -8.20 -2.69
CA GLY A 112 13.63 -9.23 -1.66
C GLY A 112 12.61 -9.19 -0.54
N ALA A 113 11.48 -8.51 -0.75
CA ALA A 113 10.30 -8.53 0.12
C ALA A 113 10.60 -8.22 1.60
N GLN A 114 11.42 -7.19 1.87
CA GLN A 114 11.84 -6.88 3.24
C GLN A 114 10.70 -6.30 4.09
N ASN A 115 10.69 -6.61 5.38
CA ASN A 115 9.80 -6.00 6.39
C ASN A 115 10.34 -4.63 6.84
N THR A 116 10.29 -3.65 5.94
CA THR A 116 10.75 -2.29 6.23
C THR A 116 9.66 -1.45 6.88
N SER A 117 10.08 -0.54 7.76
CA SER A 117 9.19 0.37 8.49
C SER A 117 9.89 1.70 8.73
N ASN A 118 9.12 2.78 8.87
CA ASN A 118 9.65 4.12 9.13
C ASN A 118 10.60 4.60 8.01
N CYS A 119 10.35 4.22 6.75
CA CYS A 119 11.18 4.66 5.62
C CYS A 119 10.93 6.11 5.23
N ASN A 120 9.78 6.67 5.64
CA ASN A 120 9.59 8.10 5.65
C ASN A 120 10.11 8.59 7.00
N GLU A 121 10.96 9.63 7.01
CA GLU A 121 11.11 10.42 8.24
C GLU A 121 9.68 10.77 8.68
N CYS A 122 9.33 10.53 9.95
CA CYS A 122 8.07 11.03 10.48
C CYS A 122 8.19 12.57 10.50
N ASP A 123 8.14 13.22 9.34
CA ASP A 123 8.39 14.64 9.22
C ASP A 123 7.31 15.35 10.01
N THR A 124 7.76 15.91 11.12
CA THR A 124 6.89 16.58 12.07
C THR A 124 6.57 18.01 11.65
N SER A 125 7.20 18.50 10.59
CA SER A 125 7.04 19.85 10.06
C SER A 125 6.00 19.94 8.94
N SER A 126 5.71 18.83 8.24
CA SER A 126 4.69 18.75 7.19
C SER A 126 3.55 17.78 7.55
N PHE A 127 2.42 18.34 7.99
CA PHE A 127 1.26 17.57 8.46
C PHE A 127 -0.08 18.10 7.93
N SER A 128 -0.08 18.94 6.90
CA SER A 128 -1.33 19.41 6.29
C SER A 128 -2.03 18.33 5.49
N PHE A 129 -3.32 18.56 5.20
CA PHE A 129 -4.15 17.60 4.50
C PHE A 129 -3.58 17.25 3.14
N ASN A 130 -3.35 18.22 2.26
CA ASN A 130 -2.88 17.95 0.90
C ASN A 130 -1.46 17.37 0.87
N ASN A 131 -0.58 17.78 1.79
CA ASN A 131 0.83 17.41 1.74
C ASN A 131 1.12 16.05 2.40
N ARG A 132 0.43 15.73 3.50
CA ARG A 132 0.70 14.50 4.26
C ARG A 132 -0.52 13.62 4.47
N ILE A 133 -1.64 14.16 4.96
CA ILE A 133 -2.74 13.32 5.45
C ILE A 133 -3.57 12.68 4.33
N GLN A 134 -3.80 13.40 3.23
CA GLN A 134 -4.54 12.86 2.10
C GLN A 134 -3.82 11.65 1.48
N PRO A 135 -2.49 11.67 1.24
CA PRO A 135 -1.75 10.45 0.89
C PRO A 135 -1.95 9.30 1.88
N VAL A 136 -1.96 9.57 3.19
CA VAL A 136 -2.19 8.54 4.22
C VAL A 136 -3.59 7.95 4.11
N PHE A 137 -4.61 8.80 3.99
CA PHE A 137 -5.97 8.35 3.83
C PHE A 137 -6.14 7.56 2.54
N GLN A 138 -5.51 7.97 1.45
CA GLN A 138 -5.53 7.21 0.19
C GLN A 138 -4.94 5.81 0.36
N SER A 139 -3.83 5.68 1.06
CA SER A 139 -3.18 4.38 1.29
C SER A 139 -3.92 3.49 2.28
N TRP A 140 -4.42 4.05 3.38
CA TRP A 140 -4.87 3.26 4.54
C TRP A 140 -6.37 3.23 4.78
N CYS A 141 -7.10 4.23 4.27
CA CYS A 141 -8.46 4.48 4.73
C CYS A 141 -9.47 4.41 3.58
N VAL A 142 -9.15 5.01 2.43
CA VAL A 142 -10.05 5.19 1.29
C VAL A 142 -10.45 3.86 0.65
N GLY A 143 -9.74 2.75 0.87
CA GLY A 143 -10.22 1.42 0.46
C GLY A 143 -11.61 1.09 1.01
N CYS A 144 -11.89 1.50 2.25
CA CYS A 144 -13.16 1.26 2.95
C CYS A 144 -13.92 2.54 3.35
N HIS A 145 -13.33 3.73 3.18
CA HIS A 145 -13.90 5.03 3.54
C HIS A 145 -13.94 5.98 2.34
N ASN A 146 -14.54 5.52 1.24
CA ASN A 146 -14.76 6.29 0.03
C ASN A 146 -16.26 6.54 -0.23
N SER A 147 -16.57 7.30 -1.29
CA SER A 147 -17.96 7.65 -1.63
C SER A 147 -18.82 6.45 -2.05
N SER A 148 -18.22 5.39 -2.60
CA SER A 148 -18.91 4.15 -3.00
C SER A 148 -18.98 3.11 -1.88
N ASN A 149 -18.05 3.16 -0.93
CA ASN A 149 -18.00 2.33 0.26
C ASN A 149 -17.67 3.20 1.45
N ALA A 150 -18.70 3.78 2.08
CA ALA A 150 -18.57 4.66 3.24
C ALA A 150 -18.66 3.83 4.53
N GLY A 151 -17.60 3.08 4.86
CA GLY A 151 -17.53 2.29 6.10
C GLY A 151 -17.83 3.14 7.33
N GLY A 152 -18.76 2.71 8.18
CA GLY A 152 -19.24 3.52 9.31
C GLY A 152 -19.89 4.84 8.90
N SER A 153 -20.27 4.98 7.63
CA SER A 153 -20.74 6.20 6.97
C SER A 153 -19.75 7.37 7.12
N VAL A 154 -18.45 7.06 7.01
CA VAL A 154 -17.34 8.02 6.99
C VAL A 154 -16.70 7.99 5.60
N ILE A 155 -16.44 9.17 5.04
CA ILE A 155 -15.77 9.38 3.76
C ILE A 155 -14.50 10.20 4.02
N LEU A 156 -13.37 9.75 3.48
CA LEU A 156 -12.04 10.36 3.71
C LEU A 156 -11.34 10.75 2.41
N THR A 157 -12.08 10.83 1.30
CA THR A 157 -11.54 11.13 -0.03
C THR A 157 -11.17 12.60 -0.23
N ASP A 158 -11.79 13.50 0.52
CA ASP A 158 -11.61 14.94 0.42
C ASP A 158 -11.63 15.61 1.79
N TYR A 159 -11.14 16.85 1.83
CA TYR A 159 -10.97 17.61 3.06
C TYR A 159 -12.29 17.86 3.81
N ALA A 160 -13.37 18.18 3.07
CA ALA A 160 -14.65 18.53 3.68
C ALA A 160 -15.26 17.34 4.44
N ASN A 161 -15.21 16.15 3.84
CA ASN A 161 -15.67 14.93 4.48
C ASN A 161 -14.72 14.45 5.59
N ALA A 162 -13.40 14.57 5.37
CA ALA A 162 -12.37 14.21 6.34
C ALA A 162 -12.41 15.06 7.62
N THR A 163 -12.91 16.29 7.54
CA THR A 163 -13.06 17.21 8.68
C THR A 163 -14.47 17.26 9.25
N SER A 164 -15.36 16.37 8.81
CA SER A 164 -16.69 16.24 9.42
C SER A 164 -16.58 15.76 10.87
N THR A 165 -17.46 16.26 11.75
CA THR A 165 -17.54 15.84 13.16
C THR A 165 -17.56 14.31 13.31
N LYS A 166 -18.30 13.63 12.43
CA LYS A 166 -18.41 12.17 12.41
C LYS A 166 -17.08 11.46 12.18
N ALA A 167 -16.24 11.99 11.29
CA ALA A 167 -14.90 11.45 11.07
C ALA A 167 -14.00 11.76 12.27
N LEU A 168 -13.94 13.03 12.70
CA LEU A 168 -12.98 13.51 13.69
C LEU A 168 -13.20 12.91 15.09
N ASP A 169 -14.45 12.79 15.56
CA ASP A 169 -14.78 12.37 16.94
C ASP A 169 -14.24 10.98 17.30
N LYS A 170 -14.09 10.11 16.30
CA LYS A 170 -13.70 8.71 16.49
C LYS A 170 -12.35 8.37 15.88
N MET A 171 -11.85 9.17 14.93
CA MET A 171 -10.66 8.81 14.15
C MET A 171 -9.47 8.43 15.02
N LEU A 172 -9.05 9.28 15.96
CA LEU A 172 -7.85 9.02 16.75
C LEU A 172 -8.00 7.76 17.62
N GLY A 173 -9.15 7.56 18.25
CA GLY A 173 -9.42 6.37 19.05
C GLY A 173 -9.48 5.09 18.22
N SER A 174 -10.09 5.16 17.03
CA SER A 174 -10.18 4.03 16.11
C SER A 174 -8.83 3.63 15.53
N ILE A 175 -7.98 4.57 15.09
CA ILE A 175 -6.65 4.25 14.53
C ILE A 175 -5.64 3.85 15.61
N LYS A 176 -5.79 4.36 16.84
CA LYS A 176 -5.00 3.93 18.01
C LYS A 176 -5.50 2.64 18.67
N HIS A 177 -6.58 2.05 18.14
CA HIS A 177 -7.20 0.83 18.69
C HIS A 177 -7.53 0.97 20.19
N LEU A 178 -8.00 2.15 20.61
CA LEU A 178 -8.32 2.41 22.01
C LEU A 178 -9.58 1.65 22.44
N GLN A 179 -9.65 1.28 23.73
CA GLN A 179 -10.82 0.64 24.31
C GLN A 179 -12.08 1.50 24.12
N GLY A 180 -13.17 0.87 23.69
CA GLY A 180 -14.44 1.56 23.41
C GLY A 180 -14.56 2.16 22.00
N TYR A 181 -13.54 1.99 21.15
CA TYR A 181 -13.57 2.36 19.73
C TYR A 181 -13.52 1.11 18.85
N TYR A 182 -14.09 1.21 17.64
CA TYR A 182 -13.92 0.18 16.62
C TYR A 182 -12.52 0.33 16.03
N ALA A 183 -11.67 -0.68 16.23
CA ALA A 183 -10.32 -0.72 15.69
C ALA A 183 -10.34 -0.60 14.15
N MET A 184 -9.55 0.36 13.63
CA MET A 184 -9.38 0.57 12.19
C MET A 184 -7.90 0.48 11.82
N PRO A 185 -7.56 -0.16 10.68
CA PRO A 185 -8.44 -0.83 9.72
C PRO A 185 -9.13 -2.06 10.31
N LYS A 186 -10.39 -2.31 9.90
CA LYS A 186 -11.23 -3.36 10.50
C LYS A 186 -10.57 -4.74 10.34
N SER A 187 -10.44 -5.47 11.44
CA SER A 187 -9.80 -6.80 11.49
C SER A 187 -8.35 -6.84 10.98
N GLY A 188 -7.72 -5.67 10.80
CA GLY A 188 -6.35 -5.50 10.32
C GLY A 188 -5.39 -5.02 11.40
N SER A 189 -4.10 -4.96 11.07
CA SER A 189 -3.10 -4.38 11.95
C SER A 189 -3.31 -2.87 12.11
N GLN A 190 -2.90 -2.35 13.26
CA GLN A 190 -2.82 -0.91 13.50
C GLN A 190 -1.92 -0.20 12.47
N LEU A 191 -2.23 1.06 12.17
CA LEU A 191 -1.38 1.91 11.33
C LEU A 191 0.05 2.03 11.91
N PRO A 192 1.08 2.19 11.08
CA PRO A 192 2.43 2.45 11.54
C PRO A 192 2.49 3.71 12.44
N PRO A 193 3.36 3.75 13.46
CA PRO A 193 3.42 4.88 14.39
C PRO A 193 3.61 6.25 13.71
N CYS A 194 4.41 6.35 12.65
CA CYS A 194 4.55 7.61 11.89
C CYS A 194 3.22 8.11 11.33
N GLU A 195 2.36 7.21 10.83
CA GLU A 195 1.07 7.55 10.23
C GLU A 195 0.07 8.01 11.29
N ILE A 196 0.03 7.32 12.42
CA ILE A 196 -0.78 7.73 13.58
C ILE A 196 -0.31 9.10 14.08
N ASN A 197 1.00 9.31 14.22
CA ASN A 197 1.57 10.56 14.69
C ASN A 197 1.28 11.73 13.73
N ALA A 198 1.32 11.49 12.42
CA ALA A 198 0.97 12.51 11.42
C ALA A 198 -0.52 12.92 11.55
N ILE A 199 -1.43 11.95 11.63
CA ILE A 199 -2.87 12.20 11.79
C ILE A 199 -3.15 12.90 13.14
N GLU A 200 -2.53 12.45 14.23
CA GLU A 200 -2.67 13.07 15.55
C GLU A 200 -2.20 14.52 15.56
N LYS A 201 -1.07 14.83 14.93
CA LYS A 201 -0.59 16.21 14.80
C LYS A 201 -1.52 17.06 13.97
N TRP A 202 -1.99 16.56 12.83
CA TRP A 202 -2.97 17.27 12.01
C TRP A 202 -4.25 17.59 12.79
N LEU A 203 -4.77 16.63 13.55
CA LEU A 203 -5.91 16.83 14.46
C LEU A 203 -5.65 17.93 15.50
N ASN A 204 -4.52 17.82 16.21
CA ASN A 204 -4.16 18.75 17.29
C ASN A 204 -3.85 20.17 16.81
N GLN A 205 -3.47 20.34 15.54
CA GLN A 205 -3.16 21.64 14.92
C GLN A 205 -4.35 22.27 14.19
N GLY A 206 -5.57 21.76 14.40
CA GLY A 206 -6.78 22.33 13.80
C GLY A 206 -6.98 21.96 12.33
N HIS A 207 -6.39 20.85 11.89
CA HIS A 207 -6.63 20.23 10.59
C HIS A 207 -6.22 21.10 9.39
N PRO A 208 -4.99 21.67 9.31
CA PRO A 208 -4.62 22.53 8.19
C PRO A 208 -4.76 21.80 6.84
N ASN A 209 -5.25 22.50 5.81
CA ASN A 209 -5.50 21.91 4.49
C ASN A 209 -4.32 22.04 3.51
N ASN A 210 -3.56 23.13 3.65
CA ASN A 210 -2.61 23.74 2.70
C ASN A 210 -1.36 22.91 2.39
#